data_AF-A0A067NUT3-F1
#
_entry.id   AF-A0A067NUT3-F1
#
_cell.length_a   1.000
_cell.length_b   1.000
_cell.length_c   1.000
_cell.angle_alpha   90.00
_cell.angle_beta   90.00
_cell.angle_gamma   90.00
#
_symmetry.space_group_name_H-M   'P 1'
#
loop_
_entity.id
_entity.type
_entity.pdbx_description
1 polymer ?
#
loop_
_entity_poly.entity_id
_entity_poly.type
_entity_poly.pdbx_seq_one_letter_code
_entity_poly.pdbx_strand_id
1 'polypeptide(L)' 'KFMPWFDGPYEVIHVNPEKSLYTLNMPNADNVFPTFHSSHLRPFVPNNGNLFPSHELEHPAAVMGDSGDDEYFVESIID' A
#
# COMPACT_ATOMS: atom_id res chain seq x y z
N LYS A 1 -14.05 -8.92 14.23
CA LYS A 1 -13.49 -7.55 14.26
C LYS A 1 -12.46 -7.46 13.15
N PHE A 2 -12.71 -6.68 12.10
CA PHE A 2 -11.80 -6.51 10.97
C PHE A 2 -10.79 -5.41 11.34
N MET A 3 -9.62 -5.81 11.82
CA MET A 3 -8.51 -4.88 12.00
C MET A 3 -7.42 -5.31 11.02
N PRO A 4 -6.79 -4.37 10.30
CA PRO A 4 -5.60 -4.69 9.50
C PRO A 4 -4.58 -5.35 10.41
N TRP A 5 -4.16 -6.57 10.07
CA TRP A 5 -3.14 -7.27 10.85
C TRP A 5 -1.75 -6.71 10.53
N PHE A 6 -1.54 -6.26 9.30
CA PHE A 6 -0.30 -5.71 8.80
C PHE A 6 -0.49 -4.26 8.41
N ASP A 7 0.54 -3.46 8.63
CA ASP A 7 0.63 -2.07 8.23
C ASP A 7 1.38 -1.99 6.90
N GLY A 8 0.72 -1.45 5.88
CA GLY A 8 1.26 -1.11 4.57
C GLY A 8 1.93 -2.23 3.75
N PRO A 9 1.97 -2.08 2.42
CA PRO A 9 3.14 -2.51 1.67
C PRO A 9 4.26 -1.50 1.92
N TYR A 10 5.43 -1.97 2.35
CA TYR A 10 6.66 -1.17 2.41
C TYR A 10 7.73 -1.79 1.56
N GLU A 11 8.54 -0.95 0.92
CA GLU A 11 9.70 -1.40 0.17
C GLU A 11 10.85 -1.78 1.09
N VAL A 12 11.59 -2.82 0.72
CA VAL A 12 12.77 -3.25 1.46
C VAL A 12 13.99 -2.50 0.92
N ILE A 13 14.63 -1.70 1.78
CA ILE A 13 15.81 -0.89 1.42
C ILE A 13 17.14 -1.54 1.80
N HIS A 14 17.13 -2.46 2.76
CA HIS A 14 18.33 -3.20 3.17
C HIS A 14 17.98 -4.60 3.66
N VAL A 15 18.85 -5.57 3.40
CA VAL A 15 18.63 -6.98 3.75
C VAL A 15 19.88 -7.57 4.41
N ASN A 16 19.67 -8.30 5.50
CA ASN A 16 20.67 -9.17 6.11
C ASN A 16 20.08 -10.59 6.22
N PRO A 17 20.30 -11.46 5.21
CA PRO A 17 19.75 -12.80 5.18
C PRO A 17 20.27 -13.71 6.30
N GLU A 18 21.55 -13.56 6.68
CA GLU A 18 22.17 -14.38 7.73
C GLU A 18 21.45 -14.25 9.08
N LYS A 19 20.95 -13.06 9.37
CA LYS A 19 20.19 -12.75 10.59
C LYS A 19 18.68 -12.66 10.35
N SER A 20 18.22 -12.90 9.13
CA SER A 20 16.83 -12.74 8.72
C SER A 20 16.26 -11.34 9.06
N LEU A 21 17.08 -10.30 8.94
CA LEU A 21 16.68 -8.91 9.21
C LEU A 21 16.49 -8.13 7.91
N TYR A 22 15.44 -7.31 7.88
CA TYR A 22 15.05 -6.51 6.72
C TYR A 22 14.71 -5.11 7.19
N THR A 23 15.24 -4.10 6.49
CA THR A 23 14.94 -2.69 6.75
C THR A 23 13.95 -2.19 5.69
N LEU A 24 12.88 -1.56 6.15
CA LEU A 24 11.80 -1.05 5.30
C LEU A 24 11.90 0.46 5.08
N ASN A 25 11.44 0.94 3.91
CA ASN A 25 11.22 2.36 3.68
C ASN A 25 9.89 2.77 4.32
N MET A 26 9.95 3.41 5.49
CA MET A 26 8.76 3.84 6.24
C MET A 26 8.80 5.36 6.48
N PRO A 27 8.61 6.20 5.44
CA PRO A 27 8.73 7.66 5.54
C PRO A 27 7.67 8.28 6.48
N ASN A 28 6.53 7.60 6.67
CA ASN A 28 5.42 8.08 7.48
C ASN A 28 5.46 7.56 8.93
N ALA A 29 6.56 6.94 9.37
CA ALA A 29 6.67 6.28 10.67
C ALA A 29 7.91 6.72 11.47
N ASP A 30 7.99 8.02 11.78
CA ASP A 30 9.14 8.65 12.45
C ASP A 30 9.53 8.04 13.81
N ASN A 31 8.60 7.34 14.47
CA ASN A 31 8.82 6.75 15.81
C ASN A 31 9.09 5.24 15.80
N VAL A 32 9.35 4.64 14.62
CA VAL A 32 9.52 3.20 14.48
C VAL A 32 10.94 2.88 14.00
N PHE A 33 11.56 1.85 14.59
CA PHE A 33 12.77 1.28 14.02
C PHE A 33 12.40 0.46 12.79
N PRO A 34 12.85 0.83 11.57
CA PRO A 34 12.36 0.23 10.33
C PRO A 34 12.94 -1.15 10.06
N THR A 35 13.73 -1.72 10.97
CA THR A 35 14.40 -3.01 10.78
C THR A 35 13.69 -4.09 11.57
N PHE A 36 13.19 -5.10 10.85
CA PHE A 36 12.38 -6.18 11.40
C PHE A 36 12.98 -7.54 11.07
N HIS A 37 12.74 -8.52 11.95
CA HIS A 37 12.98 -9.92 11.63
C HIS A 37 11.91 -10.44 10.67
N SER A 38 12.28 -11.37 9.78
CA SER A 38 11.40 -11.96 8.75
C SER A 38 10.09 -12.51 9.30
N SER A 39 10.08 -12.98 10.55
CA SER A 39 8.86 -13.48 11.23
C SER A 39 7.78 -12.41 11.45
N HIS A 40 8.13 -11.13 11.40
CA HIS A 40 7.20 -10.01 11.53
C HIS A 40 6.74 -9.46 10.17
N LEU A 41 7.30 -9.96 9.08
CA LEU A 41 7.02 -9.48 7.73
C LEU A 41 6.18 -10.49 6.96
N ARG A 42 5.40 -9.97 6.02
CA ARG A 42 4.77 -10.79 4.98
C ARG A 42 4.98 -10.15 3.61
N PRO A 43 5.28 -10.96 2.58
CA PRO A 43 5.27 -10.46 1.21
C PRO A 43 3.90 -9.87 0.87
N PHE A 44 3.90 -8.67 0.31
CA PHE A 44 2.70 -8.08 -0.26
C PHE A 44 2.32 -8.86 -1.52
N VAL A 45 1.05 -9.25 -1.63
CA VAL A 45 0.48 -9.88 -2.82
C VAL A 45 -0.64 -8.97 -3.30
N PRO A 46 -0.52 -8.33 -4.48
CA PRO A 46 -1.58 -7.47 -5.00
C PRO A 46 -2.84 -8.27 -5.29
N ASN A 47 -4.00 -7.62 -5.20
CA ASN A 47 -5.27 -8.24 -5.57
C ASN A 47 -5.25 -8.61 -7.06
N ASN A 48 -5.75 -9.81 -7.39
CA ASN A 48 -5.91 -10.24 -8.77
C ASN A 48 -7.37 -9.98 -9.19
N GLY A 49 -7.61 -8.88 -9.90
CA GLY A 49 -8.96 -8.46 -10.33
C GLY A 49 -9.69 -9.48 -11.21
N ASN A 50 -8.96 -10.33 -11.95
CA ASN A 50 -9.58 -11.38 -12.76
C ASN A 50 -10.16 -12.53 -11.93
N LEU A 51 -9.54 -12.84 -10.79
CA LEU A 51 -9.98 -13.92 -9.90
C LEU A 51 -10.97 -13.43 -8.85
N PHE A 52 -10.85 -12.17 -8.43
CA PHE A 52 -11.66 -11.56 -7.38
C PHE A 52 -12.15 -10.17 -7.78
N PRO A 53 -13.03 -10.06 -8.80
CA PRO A 53 -13.54 -8.78 -9.27
C PRO A 53 -14.35 -8.03 -8.19
N SER A 54 -14.94 -8.74 -7.23
CA SER A 54 -15.65 -8.14 -6.10
C SER A 54 -14.74 -7.55 -5.02
N HIS A 55 -13.42 -7.74 -5.11
CA HIS A 55 -12.43 -7.14 -4.20
C HIS A 55 -11.83 -5.85 -4.77
N GLU A 56 -12.15 -5.52 -6.01
CA GLU A 56 -11.84 -4.24 -6.62
C GLU A 56 -12.99 -3.28 -6.28
N LEU A 57 -12.68 -2.18 -5.59
CA LEU A 57 -13.71 -1.18 -5.31
C LEU A 57 -14.11 -0.56 -6.64
N GLU A 58 -15.42 -0.43 -6.88
CA GLU A 58 -15.89 0.39 -7.99
C GLU A 58 -15.31 1.80 -7.80
N HIS A 59 -14.50 2.22 -8.76
CA HIS A 59 -14.05 3.60 -8.82
C HIS A 59 -15.33 4.44 -8.92
N PRO A 60 -15.54 5.42 -8.01
CA PRO A 60 -16.72 6.27 -8.09
C PRO A 60 -16.78 6.87 -9.49
N ALA A 61 -17.97 6.85 -10.09
CA ALA A 61 -18.19 7.50 -11.37
C ALA A 61 -17.76 8.97 -11.24
N ALA A 62 -17.13 9.50 -12.30
CA ALA A 62 -16.78 10.91 -12.38
C ALA A 62 -18.03 11.74 -12.01
N VAL A 63 -17.89 12.59 -11.00
CA VAL A 63 -18.98 13.43 -10.53
C VAL A 63 -19.04 14.59 -11.50
N MET A 64 -19.76 14.42 -12.62
CA MET A 64 -19.99 15.50 -13.60
C MET A 64 -20.50 16.74 -12.86
N GLY A 65 -19.60 17.71 -12.66
CA GLY A 65 -19.93 19.00 -12.11
C GLY A 65 -20.90 19.71 -13.05
N ASP A 66 -22.11 19.99 -12.57
CA ASP A 66 -23.06 20.93 -13.19
C ASP A 66 -22.40 22.29 -13.50
N SER A 67 -21.40 22.66 -12.71
CA SER A 67 -20.78 23.97 -12.71
C SER A 67 -19.34 23.85 -13.19
N GLY A 68 -19.10 24.17 -14.47
CA GLY A 68 -17.87 24.52 -15.20
C GLY A 68 -16.45 24.44 -14.59
N ASP A 69 -16.22 23.59 -13.60
CA ASP A 69 -14.93 23.32 -12.98
C ASP A 69 -14.30 22.12 -13.70
N ASP A 70 -13.06 22.27 -14.15
CA ASP A 70 -12.34 21.21 -14.85
C ASP A 70 -12.08 20.03 -13.90
N GLU A 71 -12.68 18.88 -14.19
CA GLU A 71 -12.37 17.61 -13.53
C GLU A 71 -11.13 16.96 -14.20
N TYR A 72 -10.09 16.70 -13.42
CA TYR A 72 -8.86 16.06 -13.90
C TYR A 72 -8.80 14.60 -13.47
N PHE A 73 -8.48 13.70 -14.42
CA PHE A 73 -8.14 12.32 -14.11
C PHE A 73 -6.78 12.26 -13.39
N VAL A 74 -6.76 11.66 -12.21
CA VAL A 74 -5.52 11.38 -11.49
C VAL A 74 -5.02 10.00 -11.91
N GLU A 75 -4.01 9.96 -12.77
CA GLU A 75 -3.38 8.70 -13.23
C GLU A 75 -2.62 7.98 -12.11
N SER A 76 -1.99 8.75 -11.21
CA SER A 76 -1.25 8.24 -10.06
C SER A 76 -1.12 9.31 -8.98
N ILE A 77 -1.20 8.91 -7.72
CA ILE A 77 -0.80 9.76 -6.59
C ILE A 77 0.70 9.57 -6.38
N ILE A 78 1.45 10.66 -6.41
CA ILE A 78 2.89 10.70 -6.09
C ILE A 78 3.03 11.12 -4.62
N ASP A 79 3.71 10.31 -3.81
CA ASP A 79 4.04 10.52 -2.39
C ASP A 79 5.28 11.41 -2.22
#